data_AF-A0A2X1PN95-F1
#
_entry.id   AF-A0A2X1PN95-F1
#
_cell.length_a   1.000
_cell.length_b   1.000
_cell.length_c   1.000
_cell.angle_alpha   90.00
_cell.angle_beta   90.00
_cell.angle_gamma   90.00
#
_symmetry.space_group_name_H-M   'P 1'
#
loop_
_entity.id
_entity.type
_entity.pdbx_description
1 polymer ?
#
loop_
_entity_poly.entity_id
_entity_poly.type
_entity_poly.pdbx_seq_one_letter_code
_entity_poly.pdbx_strand_id
1 'polypeptide(L)' 'MRQAVINDPNFNGGDYYEGTPPDQGLSIARMLGMLTYRTNLQLAKAFGRATKSDGSFWGDYFQVESYLSYQGKKILRTF' A
#
# COMPACT_ATOMS: atom_id res chain seq x y z
N MET A 1 11.81 -1.72 -1.61
CA MET A 1 10.70 -1.25 -2.46
C MET A 1 10.69 -1.94 -3.82
N ARG A 2 11.76 -1.86 -4.63
CA ARG A 2 11.79 -2.38 -6.01
C ARG A 2 11.38 -3.86 -6.15
N GLN A 3 11.82 -4.71 -5.20
CA GLN A 3 11.47 -6.13 -5.18
C GLN A 3 9.96 -6.39 -5.10
N ALA A 4 9.17 -5.53 -4.45
CA ALA A 4 7.71 -5.71 -4.40
C ALA A 4 7.06 -5.51 -5.77
N VAL A 5 7.61 -4.60 -6.58
CA VAL A 5 7.13 -4.33 -7.94
C VAL A 5 7.59 -5.41 -8.91
N ILE A 6 8.87 -5.84 -8.83
CA ILE A 6 9.43 -6.85 -9.75
C ILE A 6 8.73 -8.21 -9.59
N ASN A 7 8.37 -8.58 -8.36
CA ASN A 7 7.71 -9.85 -8.07
C ASN A 7 6.19 -9.81 -8.30
N ASP A 8 5.62 -8.69 -8.76
CA ASP A 8 4.21 -8.64 -9.14
C ASP A 8 4.01 -9.49 -10.41
N PRO A 9 3.03 -10.42 -10.43
CA PRO A 9 2.78 -11.27 -11.60
C PRO A 9 2.49 -10.47 -12.88
N ASN A 10 1.98 -9.25 -12.76
CA ASN A 10 1.64 -8.37 -13.87
C ASN A 10 2.80 -7.44 -14.27
N PHE A 11 3.97 -7.53 -13.61
CA PHE A 11 5.11 -6.68 -13.94
C PHE A 11 5.68 -6.96 -15.35
N ASN A 12 5.54 -8.19 -15.86
CA ASN A 12 6.00 -8.59 -17.20
C ASN A 12 7.41 -8.08 -17.56
N GLY A 13 8.36 -8.13 -16.62
CA GLY A 13 9.74 -7.65 -16.85
C GLY A 13 9.90 -6.14 -17.08
N GLY A 14 8.82 -5.36 -16.96
CA GLY A 14 8.77 -3.93 -17.29
C GLY A 14 7.86 -3.61 -18.48
N ASP A 15 7.42 -4.61 -19.24
CA ASP A 15 6.63 -4.46 -20.47
C ASP A 15 5.14 -4.68 -20.21
N TYR A 16 4.55 -3.92 -19.28
CA TYR A 16 3.14 -4.08 -18.84
C TYR A 16 2.16 -3.07 -19.43
N TYR A 17 2.62 -2.14 -20.28
CA TYR A 17 1.80 -1.01 -20.79
C TYR A 17 0.63 -1.44 -21.68
N GLU A 18 0.74 -2.58 -22.35
CA GLU A 18 -0.32 -3.13 -23.21
C GLU A 18 -1.29 -4.07 -22.46
N GLY A 19 -1.01 -4.33 -21.17
CA GLY A 19 -1.72 -5.32 -20.36
C GLY A 19 -2.18 -4.79 -19.01
N THR A 20 -2.30 -5.70 -18.04
CA THR A 20 -2.61 -5.32 -16.66
C THR A 20 -1.35 -4.74 -16.00
N PRO A 21 -1.41 -3.56 -15.35
CA PRO A 21 -0.27 -3.01 -14.64
C PRO A 21 0.02 -3.76 -13.32
N PRO A 22 1.27 -3.67 -12.79
CA PRO A 22 1.68 -4.25 -11.51
C PRO A 22 1.16 -3.46 -10.30
N ASP A 23 -0.16 -3.32 -10.19
CA ASP A 23 -0.84 -2.51 -9.19
C ASP A 23 -0.60 -2.99 -7.76
N GLN A 24 -0.50 -4.31 -7.56
CA GLN A 24 -0.32 -4.90 -6.23
C GLN A 24 1.07 -4.56 -5.70
N GLY A 25 2.10 -4.84 -6.48
CA GLY A 25 3.49 -4.54 -6.15
C GLY A 25 3.73 -3.05 -5.95
N LEU A 26 3.13 -2.21 -6.80
CA LEU A 26 3.26 -0.76 -6.70
C LEU A 26 2.57 -0.20 -5.44
N SER A 27 1.38 -0.68 -5.11
CA SER A 27 0.67 -0.26 -3.89
C SER A 27 1.43 -0.67 -2.62
N ILE A 28 1.97 -1.90 -2.57
CA ILE A 28 2.77 -2.39 -1.44
C ILE A 28 4.06 -1.58 -1.28
N ALA A 29 4.76 -1.33 -2.39
CA ALA A 29 5.95 -0.49 -2.37
C ALA A 29 5.64 0.93 -1.86
N ARG A 30 4.48 1.50 -2.24
CA ARG A 30 4.04 2.81 -1.77
C ARG A 30 3.74 2.81 -0.27
N MET A 31 3.03 1.81 0.23
CA MET A 31 2.73 1.66 1.66
C MET A 31 4.01 1.59 2.49
N LEU A 32 4.97 0.75 2.08
CA LEU A 32 6.25 0.63 2.76
C LEU A 32 7.03 1.95 2.71
N GLY A 33 7.00 2.67 1.58
CA GLY A 33 7.62 4.01 1.46
C GLY A 33 7.01 5.02 2.43
N MET A 34 5.68 5.05 2.55
CA MET A 34 5.00 5.95 3.48
C MET A 34 5.38 5.72 4.95
N LEU A 35 5.68 4.48 5.33
CA LEU A 35 6.19 4.18 6.68
C LEU A 35 7.57 4.82 6.92
N THR A 36 8.41 4.93 5.89
CA THR A 36 9.74 5.56 6.02
C THR A 36 9.68 7.09 6.07
N TYR A 37 8.63 7.71 5.53
CA TYR A 37 8.49 9.16 5.49
C TYR A 37 7.82 9.75 6.73
N ARG A 38 7.31 8.91 7.65
CA ARG A 38 6.59 9.34 8.85
C ARG A 38 7.21 8.74 10.10
N THR A 39 7.08 9.43 11.22
CA THR A 39 7.53 8.92 12.51
C THR A 39 6.43 8.07 13.17
N ASN A 40 6.87 7.08 13.96
CA ASN A 40 5.95 6.28 14.77
C ASN A 40 5.08 7.14 15.69
N LEU A 41 5.62 8.23 16.23
CA LEU A 41 4.87 9.16 17.08
C LEU A 41 3.72 9.84 16.32
N GLN A 42 3.94 10.22 15.06
CA GLN A 42 2.90 10.83 14.24
C GLN A 42 1.78 9.83 13.89
N LEU A 43 2.15 8.58 13.57
CA LEU A 43 1.17 7.51 13.33
C LEU A 43 0.38 7.16 14.60
N ALA A 44 1.05 7.11 15.75
CA ALA A 44 0.41 6.88 17.04
C ALA A 44 -0.56 7.99 17.42
N LYS A 45 -0.21 9.27 17.16
CA LYS A 45 -1.11 10.41 17.38
C LYS A 45 -2.32 10.41 16.44
N ALA A 46 -2.12 10.01 15.19
CA ALA A 46 -3.18 10.03 14.18
C ALA A 46 -4.16 8.84 14.29
N PHE A 47 -3.64 7.64 14.56
CA PHE A 47 -4.42 6.39 14.51
C PHE A 47 -4.38 5.58 15.80
N GLY A 48 -3.28 5.64 16.55
CA GLY A 48 -3.08 4.83 17.75
C GLY A 48 -3.30 3.35 17.46
N ARG A 49 -4.19 2.71 18.24
CA ARG A 49 -4.63 1.32 18.07
C ARG A 49 -6.10 1.22 17.64
N ALA A 50 -6.63 2.27 17.01
CA ALA A 50 -8.01 2.28 16.56
C ALA A 50 -8.23 1.15 15.53
N THR A 51 -9.25 0.33 15.77
CA THR A 51 -9.64 -0.76 14.87
C THR A 51 -10.63 -0.27 13.82
N LYS A 52 -10.69 -0.98 12.70
CA LYS A 52 -11.71 -0.81 11.68
C LYS A 52 -12.98 -1.55 12.11
N SER A 53 -14.15 -0.93 11.95
CA SER A 53 -15.45 -1.51 12.33
C SER A 53 -15.76 -2.80 11.57
N ASP A 54 -15.36 -2.87 10.31
CA ASP A 54 -15.49 -3.99 9.38
C ASP A 54 -14.12 -4.57 9.02
N GLY A 55 -13.24 -4.69 10.02
CA GLY A 55 -11.87 -5.17 9.82
C GLY A 55 -11.80 -6.65 9.44
N SER A 56 -10.84 -7.00 8.58
CA SER A 56 -10.53 -8.38 8.21
C SER A 56 -9.14 -8.76 8.72
N PHE A 57 -8.96 -9.99 9.19
CA PHE A 57 -7.67 -10.47 9.69
C PHE A 57 -6.59 -10.53 8.59
N TRP A 58 -6.97 -10.86 7.35
CA TRP A 58 -6.07 -10.89 6.19
C TRP A 58 -6.09 -9.59 5.38
N GLY A 59 -6.72 -8.55 5.91
CA GLY A 59 -6.86 -7.24 5.27
C GLY A 59 -6.62 -6.12 6.26
N ASP A 60 -7.39 -5.03 6.15
CA ASP A 60 -7.27 -3.90 7.06
C ASP A 60 -8.00 -4.21 8.39
N TYR A 61 -7.26 -4.46 9.46
CA TYR A 61 -7.81 -4.64 10.81
C TYR A 61 -7.74 -3.33 11.61
N PHE A 62 -6.65 -2.60 11.49
CA PHE A 62 -6.43 -1.30 12.10
C PHE A 62 -6.74 -0.15 11.14
N GLN A 63 -7.12 1.01 11.69
CA GLN A 63 -7.34 2.24 10.91
C GLN A 63 -6.07 2.69 10.17
N VAL A 64 -4.89 2.45 10.74
CA VAL A 64 -3.61 2.75 10.09
C VAL A 64 -3.37 1.88 8.84
N GLU A 65 -3.78 0.61 8.87
CA GLU A 65 -3.69 -0.29 7.73
C GLU A 65 -4.63 0.18 6.63
N SER A 66 -5.88 0.50 6.99
CA SER A 66 -6.86 1.04 6.04
C SER A 66 -6.39 2.34 5.40
N TYR A 67 -5.75 3.21 6.17
CA TYR A 67 -5.15 4.44 5.65
C TYR A 67 -4.02 4.15 4.64
N LEU A 68 -3.10 3.25 4.98
CA LEU A 68 -1.99 2.89 4.10
C LEU A 68 -2.51 2.23 2.82
N SER A 69 -3.42 1.26 2.93
CA SER A 69 -4.07 0.59 1.80
C SER A 69 -4.77 1.58 0.87
N TYR A 70 -5.50 2.56 1.43
CA TYR A 70 -6.14 3.61 0.65
C TYR A 70 -5.15 4.50 -0.10
N GLN A 71 -4.09 4.96 0.57
CA GLN A 71 -3.06 5.81 -0.04
C GLN A 71 -2.23 5.05 -1.08
N GLY A 72 -1.98 3.76 -0.86
CA GLY A 72 -1.36 2.85 -1.81
C GLY A 72 -2.19 2.74 -3.10
N LYS A 73 -3.51 2.53 -2.99
CA LYS A 73 -4.41 2.50 -4.17
C LYS A 73 -4.57 3.86 -4.84
N LYS A 74 -4.51 4.96 -4.08
CA LYS A 74 -4.65 6.32 -4.62
C LYS A 74 -3.56 6.64 -5.64
N ILE A 75 -2.33 6.15 -5.44
CA ILE A 75 -1.22 6.42 -6.37
C ILE A 75 -1.47 5.83 -7.76
N LEU A 76 -2.18 4.70 -7.82
CA LEU A 76 -2.48 3.99 -9.07
C LEU A 76 -3.44 4.81 -9.95
N ARG A 77 -4.35 5.58 -9.33
CA ARG A 77 -5.32 6.44 -10.04
C ARG A 77 -4.76 7.81 -10.47
N THR A 78 -3.51 8.09 -10.14
CA THR A 78 -2.89 9.41 -10.42
C THR A 78 -2.10 9.38 -11.75
N PHE A 79 -2.06 8.23 -12.42
CA PHE A 79 -1.47 8.02 -13.73
C PHE A 79 -2.56 7.59 -14.71
#